data_AF-A0A1I4G244-F1
#
_entry.id   AF-A0A1I4G244-F1
#
_cell.length_a   1.000
_cell.length_b   1.000
_cell.length_c   1.000
_cell.angle_alpha   90.00
_cell.angle_beta   90.00
_cell.angle_gamma   90.00
#
_symmetry.space_group_name_H-M   'P 1'
#
loop_
_entity.id
_entity.type
_entity.pdbx_description
1 polymer ?
#
loop_
_entity_poly.entity_id
_entity_poly.type
_entity_poly.pdbx_seq_one_letter_code
_entity_poly.pdbx_strand_id
1 'polypeptide(L)'
;MAQLFTPGADAVYRLALMTGVACLVGLPVLAAGIVRSNYVTGVGIAPAQPVPFSHKHHSGELGIDCRYCHTTVDKVASAGIPPTHTCMTCHSQIWTGSDMLKPVRDSYAQDKPLEWVRLNKLPQYVYYNHSVHVTKGIGCSTCHGEVTAMQMTYRANAFEMQFCLDCHRAPEKYVRTPDEVWNMTWKPPADQATLGPKLVAEYHIRGGSRLTECGICHR
;
A
#
# COMPACT_ATOMS: atom_id res chain seq x y z
N MET A 1 -13.38 -48.83 -49.53
CA MET A 1 -12.41 -48.03 -48.75
C MET A 1 -12.49 -48.49 -47.31
N ALA A 2 -11.37 -48.83 -46.67
CA ALA A 2 -11.35 -49.23 -45.26
C ALA A 2 -11.58 -48.00 -44.37
N GLN A 3 -12.43 -48.14 -43.35
CA GLN A 3 -12.68 -47.10 -42.37
C GLN A 3 -11.44 -46.91 -41.49
N LEU A 4 -10.77 -45.76 -41.64
CA LEU A 4 -9.52 -45.45 -40.93
C LEU A 4 -9.74 -45.00 -39.48
N PHE A 5 -10.90 -44.39 -39.17
CA PHE A 5 -11.23 -43.86 -37.84
C PHE A 5 -12.56 -44.41 -37.33
N THR A 6 -12.65 -44.64 -36.01
CA THR A 6 -13.88 -45.12 -35.37
C THR A 6 -15.01 -44.09 -35.47
N PRO A 7 -16.30 -44.50 -35.44
CA PRO A 7 -17.43 -43.58 -35.55
C PRO A 7 -17.45 -42.45 -34.50
N GLY A 8 -16.80 -42.64 -33.35
CA GLY A 8 -16.70 -41.62 -32.30
C GLY A 8 -15.53 -40.64 -32.44
N ALA A 9 -14.66 -40.81 -33.45
CA ALA A 9 -13.44 -40.01 -33.58
C ALA A 9 -13.71 -38.50 -33.76
N ASP A 10 -14.79 -38.12 -34.46
CA ASP A 10 -15.17 -36.71 -34.62
C ASP A 10 -15.63 -36.08 -33.28
N ALA A 11 -16.41 -36.82 -32.48
CA ALA A 11 -16.83 -36.35 -31.16
C ALA A 11 -15.63 -36.16 -30.21
N VAL A 12 -14.68 -37.11 -30.22
CA VAL A 12 -13.44 -37.02 -29.44
C VAL A 12 -12.57 -35.86 -29.91
N TYR A 13 -12.41 -35.66 -31.22
CA TYR A 13 -11.64 -34.56 -31.78
C TYR A 13 -12.23 -33.19 -31.41
N ARG A 14 -13.55 -33.02 -31.53
CA ARG A 14 -14.24 -31.78 -31.13
C ARG A 14 -14.12 -31.52 -29.63
N LEU A 15 -14.28 -32.55 -28.79
CA LEU A 15 -14.11 -32.41 -27.35
C LEU A 15 -12.66 -32.04 -26.97
N ALA A 16 -11.67 -32.66 -27.64
CA ALA A 16 -10.26 -32.36 -27.43
C ALA A 16 -9.93 -30.92 -27.86
N LEU A 17 -10.47 -30.45 -28.99
CA LEU A 17 -10.32 -29.06 -29.43
C LEU A 17 -10.97 -28.08 -28.43
N MET A 18 -12.22 -28.32 -28.02
CA MET A 18 -12.92 -27.45 -27.07
C MET A 18 -12.22 -27.40 -25.72
N THR A 19 -11.79 -28.56 -25.20
CA THR A 19 -11.02 -28.63 -23.95
C THR A 19 -9.67 -27.94 -24.11
N GLY A 20 -8.99 -28.14 -25.24
CA GLY A 20 -7.72 -27.49 -25.54
C GLY A 20 -7.85 -25.97 -25.54
N VAL A 21 -8.86 -25.41 -26.23
CA VAL A 21 -9.15 -23.96 -26.22
C VAL A 21 -9.52 -23.48 -24.83
N ALA A 22 -10.36 -24.22 -24.11
CA ALA A 22 -10.77 -23.88 -22.75
C ALA A 22 -9.58 -23.84 -21.79
N CYS A 23 -8.63 -24.79 -21.88
CA CYS A 23 -7.41 -24.78 -21.08
C CYS A 23 -6.46 -23.65 -21.49
N LEU A 24 -6.31 -23.38 -22.80
CA LEU A 24 -5.46 -22.31 -23.31
C LEU A 24 -5.89 -20.92 -22.82
N VAL A 25 -7.18 -20.69 -22.63
CA VAL A 25 -7.70 -19.42 -22.09
C VAL A 25 -7.84 -19.48 -20.57
N GLY A 26 -8.36 -20.59 -20.04
CA GLY A 26 -8.69 -20.76 -18.63
C GLY A 26 -7.46 -20.78 -17.72
N LEU A 27 -6.37 -21.44 -18.12
CA LEU A 27 -5.17 -21.52 -17.30
C LEU A 27 -4.49 -20.15 -17.11
N PRO A 28 -4.27 -19.33 -18.17
CA PRO A 28 -3.75 -17.97 -17.98
C PRO A 28 -4.65 -17.07 -17.14
N VAL A 29 -5.98 -17.15 -17.32
CA VAL A 29 -6.93 -16.37 -16.53
C VAL A 29 -6.86 -16.75 -15.05
N LEU A 30 -6.84 -18.06 -14.76
CA LEU A 30 -6.70 -18.56 -13.39
C LEU A 30 -5.35 -18.14 -12.78
N ALA A 31 -4.25 -18.29 -13.52
CA ALA A 31 -2.93 -17.87 -13.08
C ALA A 31 -2.88 -16.37 -12.78
N ALA A 32 -3.42 -15.54 -13.67
CA ALA A 32 -3.50 -14.10 -13.46
C ALA A 32 -4.37 -13.74 -12.23
N GLY A 33 -5.49 -14.45 -12.03
CA GLY A 33 -6.34 -14.29 -10.85
C GLY A 33 -5.64 -14.64 -9.54
N ILE A 34 -4.85 -15.72 -9.52
CA ILE A 34 -4.06 -16.13 -8.36
C ILE A 34 -2.96 -15.10 -8.06
N VAL A 35 -2.18 -14.69 -9.07
CA VAL A 35 -1.05 -13.76 -8.88
C VAL A 35 -1.52 -12.39 -8.39
N ARG A 36 -2.70 -11.93 -8.83
CA ARG A 36 -3.31 -10.66 -8.41
C ARG A 36 -4.17 -10.77 -7.15
N SER A 37 -4.25 -11.94 -6.53
CA SER A 37 -5.08 -12.13 -5.34
C SER A 37 -4.49 -11.45 -4.10
N ASN A 38 -5.36 -11.11 -3.15
CA ASN A 38 -4.95 -10.58 -1.84
C ASN A 38 -4.03 -11.55 -1.08
N TYR A 39 -4.18 -12.86 -1.32
CA TYR A 39 -3.33 -13.89 -0.73
C TYR A 39 -1.87 -13.76 -1.17
N VAL A 40 -1.63 -13.62 -2.48
CA VAL A 40 -0.26 -13.48 -3.02
C VAL A 40 0.32 -12.10 -2.74
N THR A 41 -0.50 -11.04 -2.82
CA THR A 41 -0.05 -9.66 -2.62
C THR A 41 0.08 -9.27 -1.14
N GLY A 42 -0.42 -10.09 -0.22
CA GLY A 42 -0.39 -9.83 1.23
C GLY A 42 -1.39 -8.76 1.69
N VAL A 43 -2.35 -8.36 0.85
CA VAL A 43 -3.34 -7.34 1.20
C VAL A 43 -4.27 -7.86 2.28
N GLY A 44 -4.49 -7.04 3.31
CA GLY A 44 -5.33 -7.41 4.47
C GLY A 44 -4.66 -8.36 5.48
N ILE A 45 -3.45 -8.85 5.21
CA ILE A 45 -2.71 -9.71 6.13
C ILE A 45 -1.85 -8.84 7.05
N ALA A 46 -2.06 -8.99 8.36
CA ALA A 46 -1.25 -8.35 9.40
C ALA A 46 -0.17 -9.33 9.90
N PRO A 47 1.10 -9.22 9.46
CA PRO A 47 2.16 -10.08 9.95
C PRO A 47 2.51 -9.75 11.41
N ALA A 48 3.06 -10.74 12.11
CA ALA A 48 3.59 -10.54 13.46
C ALA A 48 4.70 -9.48 13.44
N GLN A 49 4.66 -8.58 14.41
CA GLN A 49 5.67 -7.55 14.64
C GLN A 49 6.41 -7.86 15.95
N PRO A 50 7.64 -7.35 16.15
CA PRO A 50 8.37 -7.52 17.41
C PRO A 50 7.58 -7.02 18.62
N VAL A 51 6.77 -5.99 18.42
CA VAL A 51 5.86 -5.41 19.40
C VAL A 51 4.50 -5.25 18.71
N PRO A 52 3.37 -5.65 19.35
CA PRO A 52 2.04 -5.50 18.77
C PRO A 52 1.58 -4.04 18.82
N PHE A 53 2.21 -3.17 18.02
CA PHE A 53 1.91 -1.75 17.96
C PHE A 53 0.54 -1.49 17.31
N SER A 54 -0.32 -0.76 18.04
CA SER A 54 -1.66 -0.39 17.59
C SER A 54 -1.71 1.06 17.13
N HIS A 55 -1.83 1.29 15.82
CA HIS A 55 -2.10 2.63 15.28
C HIS A 55 -3.47 3.13 15.69
N LYS A 56 -4.45 2.23 15.85
CA LYS A 56 -5.78 2.57 16.36
C LYS A 56 -5.70 3.26 17.72
N HIS A 57 -4.92 2.70 18.64
CA HIS A 57 -4.77 3.29 19.96
C HIS A 57 -4.03 4.64 19.91
N HIS A 58 -2.85 4.66 19.27
CA HIS A 58 -1.99 5.85 19.31
C HIS A 58 -2.51 7.02 18.47
N SER A 59 -2.95 6.77 17.24
CA SER A 59 -3.37 7.85 16.34
C SER A 59 -4.89 8.01 16.29
N GLY A 60 -5.65 6.91 16.36
CA GLY A 60 -7.12 6.96 16.31
C GLY A 60 -7.75 7.44 17.62
N GLU A 61 -7.39 6.82 18.75
CA GLU A 61 -8.01 7.09 20.06
C GLU A 61 -7.33 8.25 20.80
N LEU A 62 -5.99 8.31 20.79
CA LEU A 62 -5.23 9.38 21.46
C LEU A 62 -4.98 10.61 20.59
N GLY A 63 -5.26 10.53 19.28
CA GLY A 63 -5.09 11.66 18.36
C GLY A 63 -3.64 12.07 18.09
N ILE A 64 -2.66 11.19 18.31
CA ILE A 64 -1.26 11.50 18.00
C ILE A 64 -1.09 11.67 16.49
N ASP A 65 -0.58 12.84 16.08
CA ASP A 65 -0.30 13.17 14.69
C ASP A 65 0.72 12.20 14.08
N CYS A 66 0.49 11.79 12.82
CA CYS A 66 1.32 10.83 12.12
C CYS A 66 2.81 11.23 12.08
N ARG A 67 3.09 12.54 12.01
CA ARG A 67 4.44 13.10 11.90
C ARG A 67 5.20 13.07 13.22
N TYR A 68 4.54 12.81 14.35
CA TYR A 68 5.23 12.60 15.63
C TYR A 68 6.18 11.39 15.54
N CYS A 69 5.73 10.32 14.88
CA CYS A 69 6.52 9.10 14.68
C CYS A 69 7.19 9.07 13.29
N HIS A 70 6.48 9.50 12.25
CA HIS A 70 6.97 9.50 10.86
C HIS A 70 7.51 10.87 10.46
N THR A 71 8.52 11.35 11.17
CA THR A 71 9.00 12.75 11.17
C THR A 71 9.58 13.26 9.84
N THR A 72 9.80 12.36 8.88
CA THR A 72 10.48 12.65 7.61
C THR A 72 9.57 12.51 6.39
N VAL A 73 8.31 12.11 6.61
CA VAL A 73 7.30 11.82 5.57
C VAL A 73 7.04 12.99 4.60
N ASP A 74 7.19 14.23 5.06
CA ASP A 74 6.98 15.46 4.32
C ASP A 74 8.29 16.11 3.84
N LYS A 75 9.44 15.53 4.19
CA LYS A 75 10.78 16.12 3.93
C LYS A 75 11.59 15.30 2.93
N VAL A 76 11.58 13.97 3.06
CA VAL A 76 12.44 13.08 2.27
C VAL A 76 11.66 11.92 1.65
N ALA A 77 12.37 11.07 0.91
CA ALA A 77 11.75 9.98 0.16
C ALA A 77 11.15 8.87 1.02
N SER A 78 11.68 8.65 2.22
CA SER A 78 11.18 7.66 3.18
C SER A 78 10.39 8.39 4.27
N ALA A 79 9.24 7.85 4.68
CA ALA A 79 8.53 8.31 5.86
C ALA A 79 9.26 8.03 7.19
N GLY A 80 10.23 7.11 7.14
CA GLY A 80 10.94 6.62 8.32
C GLY A 80 10.06 5.70 9.18
N ILE A 81 10.72 4.97 10.08
CA ILE A 81 10.08 4.25 11.18
C ILE A 81 10.65 4.89 12.47
N PRO A 82 9.83 5.16 13.49
CA PRO A 82 10.31 5.80 14.69
C PRO A 82 11.39 4.95 15.36
N PRO A 83 12.49 5.56 15.81
CA PRO A 83 13.45 4.89 16.67
C PRO A 83 12.84 4.59 18.04
N THR A 84 13.45 3.66 18.78
CA THR A 84 12.96 3.22 20.10
C THR A 84 12.81 4.37 21.09
N HIS A 85 13.63 5.42 20.99
CA HIS A 85 13.53 6.59 21.86
C HIS A 85 12.16 7.28 21.75
N THR A 86 11.53 7.29 20.56
CA THR A 86 10.20 7.89 20.35
C THR A 86 9.14 7.15 21.15
N CYS A 87 9.24 5.83 21.29
CA CYS A 87 8.36 5.04 22.15
C CYS A 87 8.60 5.37 23.63
N MET A 88 9.87 5.56 24.00
CA MET A 88 10.28 5.77 25.40
C MET A 88 10.02 7.19 25.93
N THR A 89 9.65 8.16 25.08
CA THR A 89 9.20 9.48 25.54
C THR A 89 8.02 9.38 26.49
N CYS A 90 7.13 8.41 26.26
CA CYS A 90 6.00 8.10 27.12
C CYS A 90 6.21 6.79 27.91
N HIS A 91 6.62 5.71 27.24
CA HIS A 91 6.69 4.37 27.84
C HIS A 91 7.80 4.17 28.87
N SER A 92 8.63 5.19 29.12
CA SER A 92 9.48 5.26 30.30
C SER A 92 8.70 5.48 31.60
N GLN A 93 7.46 5.98 31.52
CA GLN A 93 6.61 6.31 32.68
C GLN A 93 5.27 5.56 32.66
N ILE A 94 4.73 5.24 31.48
CA ILE A 94 3.46 4.51 31.35
C ILE A 94 3.68 3.06 30.95
N TRP A 95 2.86 2.16 31.52
CA TRP A 95 2.86 0.72 31.18
C TRP A 95 4.23 0.04 31.32
N THR A 96 5.10 0.57 32.20
CA THR A 96 6.49 0.14 32.38
C THR A 96 6.64 -1.33 32.76
N GLY A 97 5.64 -1.90 33.46
CA GLY A 97 5.59 -3.31 33.85
C GLY A 97 4.93 -4.25 32.82
N SER A 98 4.43 -3.74 31.69
CA SER A 98 3.75 -4.59 30.70
C SER A 98 4.75 -5.48 29.95
N ASP A 99 4.45 -6.79 29.87
CA ASP A 99 5.26 -7.75 29.11
C ASP A 99 5.31 -7.43 27.62
N MET A 100 4.22 -6.88 27.05
CA MET A 100 4.15 -6.51 25.62
C MET A 100 5.19 -5.46 25.24
N LEU A 101 5.59 -4.61 26.20
CA LEU A 101 6.58 -3.56 25.98
C LEU A 101 8.01 -4.00 26.33
N LYS A 102 8.21 -5.25 26.77
CA LYS A 102 9.55 -5.78 27.04
C LYS A 102 10.51 -5.59 25.86
N PRO A 103 10.13 -5.87 24.59
CA PRO A 103 11.05 -5.66 23.48
C PRO A 103 11.46 -4.19 23.28
N VAL A 104 10.56 -3.24 23.54
CA VAL A 104 10.87 -1.80 23.48
C VAL A 104 11.87 -1.42 24.57
N ARG A 105 11.65 -1.90 25.81
CA ARG A 105 12.56 -1.64 26.93
C ARG A 105 13.93 -2.28 26.73
N ASP A 106 13.98 -3.52 26.26
CA ASP A 106 15.21 -4.22 25.94
C ASP A 106 15.98 -3.50 24.83
N SER A 107 15.27 -3.09 23.77
CA SER A 107 15.82 -2.30 22.67
C SER A 107 16.46 -1.00 23.15
N TYR A 108 15.79 -0.30 24.07
CA TYR A 108 16.30 0.94 24.65
C TYR A 108 17.50 0.70 25.57
N ALA A 109 17.45 -0.31 26.45
CA ALA A 109 18.50 -0.60 27.41
C ALA A 109 19.79 -1.14 26.76
N GLN A 110 19.66 -1.85 25.63
CA GLN A 110 20.78 -2.48 24.92
C GLN A 110 21.28 -1.66 23.73
N ASP A 111 20.64 -0.52 23.43
CA ASP A 111 20.90 0.29 22.23
C ASP A 111 20.82 -0.54 20.92
N LYS A 112 19.88 -1.49 20.88
CA LYS A 112 19.63 -2.36 19.71
C LYS A 112 18.28 -2.01 19.11
N PRO A 113 18.21 -1.48 17.87
CA PRO A 113 16.93 -1.10 17.25
C PRO A 113 15.93 -2.26 17.14
N LEU A 114 14.64 -1.93 17.21
CA LEU A 114 13.57 -2.89 16.92
C LEU A 114 13.59 -3.28 15.43
N GLU A 115 13.60 -4.58 15.16
CA GLU A 115 13.59 -5.13 13.80
C GLU A 115 12.16 -5.28 13.25
N TRP A 116 11.58 -4.18 12.81
CA TRP A 116 10.23 -4.17 12.26
C TRP A 116 10.10 -4.94 10.95
N VAL A 117 9.01 -5.68 10.80
CA VAL A 117 8.63 -6.30 9.53
C VAL A 117 7.96 -5.25 8.66
N ARG A 118 8.68 -4.77 7.63
CA ARG A 118 8.16 -3.76 6.71
C ARG A 118 6.99 -4.30 5.88
N LEU A 119 5.82 -3.68 6.06
CA LEU A 119 4.59 -4.06 5.35
C LEU A 119 4.58 -3.62 3.89
N ASN A 120 4.84 -2.34 3.61
CA ASN A 120 4.77 -1.79 2.27
C ASN A 120 6.16 -1.76 1.66
N LYS A 121 6.54 -2.88 1.03
CA LYS A 121 7.85 -3.07 0.40
C LYS A 121 7.67 -3.04 -1.11
N LEU A 122 8.24 -2.01 -1.73
CA LEU A 122 8.39 -1.96 -3.19
C LEU A 122 9.68 -2.69 -3.60
N PRO A 123 9.76 -3.18 -4.84
CA PRO A 123 11.00 -3.72 -5.39
C PRO A 123 12.13 -2.68 -5.38
N GLN A 124 13.39 -3.13 -5.30
CA GLN A 124 14.53 -2.23 -5.21
C GLN A 124 14.76 -1.37 -6.46
N TYR A 125 14.25 -1.80 -7.62
CA TYR A 125 14.27 -1.03 -8.87
C TYR A 125 13.14 0.03 -8.95
N VAL A 126 12.42 0.25 -7.85
CA VAL A 126 11.40 1.30 -7.72
C VAL A 126 11.85 2.30 -6.67
N TYR A 127 12.19 3.49 -7.12
CA TYR A 127 12.37 4.65 -6.29
C TYR A 127 11.03 5.32 -6.02
N TYR A 128 10.61 5.32 -4.75
CA TYR A 128 9.43 6.04 -4.27
C TYR A 128 9.83 7.17 -3.33
N ASN A 129 9.17 8.32 -3.45
CA ASN A 129 9.43 9.47 -2.62
C ASN A 129 8.15 9.92 -1.89
N HIS A 130 8.10 9.80 -0.56
CA HIS A 130 6.94 10.22 0.24
C HIS A 130 6.67 11.73 0.17
N SER A 131 7.71 12.56 0.33
CA SER A 131 7.52 14.00 0.47
C SER A 131 6.86 14.64 -0.75
N VAL A 132 7.17 14.19 -1.96
CA VAL A 132 6.51 14.73 -3.17
C VAL A 132 5.01 14.41 -3.21
N HIS A 133 4.56 13.28 -2.68
CA HIS A 133 3.14 12.95 -2.68
C HIS A 133 2.39 13.79 -1.65
N VAL A 134 2.90 13.83 -0.41
CA VAL A 134 2.31 14.59 0.70
C VAL A 134 2.27 16.08 0.39
N THR A 135 3.37 16.65 -0.10
CA THR A 135 3.45 18.09 -0.43
C THR A 135 2.64 18.48 -1.67
N LYS A 136 2.24 17.49 -2.49
CA LYS A 136 1.31 17.67 -3.63
C LYS A 136 -0.12 17.26 -3.28
N GLY A 137 -0.46 17.16 -2.01
CA GLY A 137 -1.83 16.96 -1.55
C GLY A 137 -2.33 15.53 -1.74
N ILE A 138 -1.45 14.52 -1.76
CA ILE A 138 -1.87 13.12 -1.68
C ILE A 138 -1.82 12.69 -0.22
N GLY A 139 -2.98 12.38 0.35
CA GLY A 139 -3.08 11.99 1.76
C GLY A 139 -2.82 10.51 2.01
N CYS A 140 -2.48 10.20 3.26
CA CYS A 140 -2.03 8.88 3.70
C CYS A 140 -3.06 7.78 3.45
N SER A 141 -4.36 8.08 3.64
CA SER A 141 -5.45 7.11 3.53
C SER A 141 -5.62 6.50 2.14
N THR A 142 -5.29 7.24 1.08
CA THR A 142 -5.39 6.75 -0.30
C THR A 142 -4.44 5.57 -0.54
N CYS A 143 -3.24 5.63 0.05
CA CYS A 143 -2.22 4.60 -0.14
C CYS A 143 -2.23 3.54 0.97
N HIS A 144 -2.44 3.95 2.21
CA HIS A 144 -2.28 3.08 3.39
C HIS A 144 -3.59 2.60 3.99
N GLY A 145 -4.75 3.01 3.45
CA GLY A 145 -6.06 2.75 4.05
C GLY A 145 -6.24 3.52 5.35
N GLU A 146 -7.30 3.23 6.10
CA GLU A 146 -7.61 3.91 7.37
C GLU A 146 -6.73 3.36 8.52
N VAL A 147 -5.46 3.75 8.54
CA VAL A 147 -4.47 3.28 9.55
C VAL A 147 -4.89 3.61 10.98
N THR A 148 -5.64 4.70 11.21
CA THR A 148 -6.22 5.07 12.51
C THR A 148 -7.28 4.09 13.01
N ALA A 149 -7.79 3.19 12.16
CA ALA A 149 -8.68 2.11 12.57
C ALA A 149 -7.95 0.76 12.72
N MET A 150 -6.66 0.68 12.39
CA MET A 150 -5.89 -0.56 12.39
C MET A 150 -5.29 -0.85 13.77
N GLN A 151 -5.87 -1.83 14.48
CA GLN A 151 -5.27 -2.36 15.71
C GLN A 151 -3.98 -3.12 15.44
N MET A 152 -3.95 -3.91 14.36
CA MET A 152 -2.72 -4.48 13.80
C MET A 152 -2.61 -3.97 12.38
N THR A 153 -1.47 -3.35 12.06
CA THR A 153 -1.31 -2.74 10.74
C THR A 153 -1.12 -3.81 9.67
N TYR A 154 -1.80 -3.64 8.55
CA TYR A 154 -1.70 -4.50 7.38
C TYR A 154 -1.53 -3.66 6.12
N ARG A 155 -1.22 -4.33 5.02
CA ARG A 155 -1.12 -3.69 3.71
C ARG A 155 -2.53 -3.47 3.13
N ALA A 156 -2.96 -2.22 2.98
CA ALA A 156 -4.28 -1.89 2.43
C ALA A 156 -4.36 -2.05 0.90
N ASN A 157 -3.25 -1.83 0.19
CA ASN A 157 -3.18 -1.89 -1.27
C ASN A 157 -2.00 -2.77 -1.71
N ALA A 158 -2.12 -3.46 -2.85
CA ALA A 158 -1.07 -4.36 -3.33
C ALA A 158 0.22 -3.64 -3.77
N PHE A 159 0.14 -2.34 -4.07
CA PHE A 159 1.24 -1.53 -4.62
C PHE A 159 1.85 -2.08 -5.92
N GLU A 160 1.02 -2.68 -6.77
CA GLU A 160 1.39 -3.02 -8.14
C GLU A 160 1.56 -1.75 -8.98
N MET A 161 2.33 -1.83 -10.07
CA MET A 161 2.58 -0.70 -10.97
C MET A 161 1.28 -0.03 -11.45
N GLN A 162 0.25 -0.83 -11.76
CA GLN A 162 -1.03 -0.33 -12.22
C GLN A 162 -1.70 0.60 -11.19
N PHE A 163 -1.64 0.26 -9.90
CA PHE A 163 -2.18 1.11 -8.83
C PHE A 163 -1.56 2.51 -8.85
N CYS A 164 -0.23 2.57 -8.99
CA CYS A 164 0.49 3.84 -9.06
C CYS A 164 0.15 4.60 -10.36
N LEU A 165 0.11 3.90 -11.50
CA LEU A 165 -0.17 4.52 -12.79
C LEU A 165 -1.61 5.02 -12.91
N ASP A 166 -2.58 4.36 -12.31
CA ASP A 166 -3.97 4.81 -12.32
C ASP A 166 -4.13 6.14 -11.61
N CYS A 167 -3.42 6.32 -10.49
CA CYS A 167 -3.33 7.61 -9.81
C CYS A 167 -2.54 8.64 -10.64
N HIS A 168 -1.38 8.26 -11.18
CA HIS A 168 -0.54 9.19 -11.97
C HIS A 168 -1.22 9.67 -13.28
N ARG A 169 -2.11 8.86 -13.86
CA ARG A 169 -2.91 9.23 -15.05
C ARG A 169 -4.06 10.17 -14.74
N ALA A 170 -4.60 10.12 -13.53
CA ALA A 170 -5.75 10.92 -13.09
C ALA A 170 -5.59 11.39 -11.63
N PRO A 171 -4.55 12.19 -11.32
CA PRO A 171 -4.25 12.61 -9.94
C PRO A 171 -5.38 13.48 -9.36
N GLU A 172 -6.12 14.20 -10.19
CA GLU A 172 -7.25 15.04 -9.80
C GLU A 172 -8.36 14.28 -9.03
N LYS A 173 -8.41 12.94 -9.12
CA LYS A 173 -9.37 12.14 -8.34
C LYS A 173 -8.97 11.97 -6.87
N TYR A 174 -7.70 12.22 -6.54
CA TYR A 174 -7.09 11.87 -5.25
C TYR A 174 -6.44 13.05 -4.54
N VAL A 175 -6.04 14.08 -5.28
CA VAL A 175 -5.45 15.31 -4.71
C VAL A 175 -6.48 16.03 -3.85
N ARG A 176 -6.05 16.45 -2.66
CA ARG A 176 -6.86 17.13 -1.64
C ARG A 176 -6.14 18.36 -1.08
N THR A 177 -6.86 19.15 -0.29
CA THR A 177 -6.32 20.34 0.38
C THR A 177 -5.31 19.96 1.47
N PRO A 178 -4.38 20.86 1.87
CA PRO A 178 -3.28 20.51 2.76
C PRO A 178 -3.72 20.08 4.17
N ASP A 179 -4.84 20.61 4.63
CA ASP A 179 -5.49 20.26 5.90
C ASP A 179 -6.06 18.84 5.91
N GLU A 180 -6.40 18.29 4.74
CA GLU A 180 -7.00 16.97 4.60
C GLU A 180 -5.98 15.85 4.32
N VAL A 181 -4.70 16.18 4.14
CA VAL A 181 -3.60 15.23 3.84
C VAL A 181 -3.45 14.18 4.95
N TRP A 182 -3.59 14.60 6.20
CA TRP A 182 -3.47 13.77 7.39
C TRP A 182 -4.80 13.17 7.85
N ASN A 183 -5.91 13.54 7.19
CA ASN A 183 -7.21 13.00 7.50
C ASN A 183 -7.34 11.57 6.94
N MET A 184 -7.39 10.61 7.86
CA MET A 184 -7.47 9.19 7.53
C MET A 184 -8.86 8.72 7.10
N THR A 185 -9.90 9.48 7.41
CA THR A 185 -11.30 9.19 7.03
C THR A 185 -11.76 9.98 5.82
N TRP A 186 -10.86 10.75 5.19
CA TRP A 186 -11.15 11.53 4.01
C TRP A 186 -11.72 10.67 2.88
N LYS A 187 -12.79 11.16 2.28
CA LYS A 187 -13.40 10.63 1.06
C LYS A 187 -13.47 11.76 0.03
N PRO A 188 -13.34 11.45 -1.27
CA PRO A 188 -13.53 12.46 -2.31
C PRO A 188 -14.86 13.20 -2.11
N PRO A 189 -14.84 14.54 -1.98
CA PRO A 189 -16.06 15.32 -1.86
C PRO A 189 -16.86 15.28 -3.16
N ALA A 190 -18.13 15.65 -3.11
CA ALA A 190 -19.03 15.62 -4.26
C ALA A 190 -18.54 16.51 -5.42
N ASP A 191 -17.80 17.58 -5.10
CA ASP A 191 -17.24 18.53 -6.05
C ASP A 191 -15.80 18.21 -6.47
N GLN A 192 -15.26 17.02 -6.14
CA GLN A 192 -13.88 16.61 -6.48
C GLN A 192 -13.58 16.75 -7.98
N ALA A 193 -14.57 16.53 -8.85
CA ALA A 193 -14.41 16.72 -10.30
C ALA A 193 -14.04 18.17 -10.70
N THR A 194 -14.37 19.15 -9.86
CA THR A 194 -14.03 20.55 -10.06
C THR A 194 -12.88 21.01 -9.17
N LEU A 195 -12.79 20.51 -7.93
CA LEU A 195 -11.73 20.84 -6.99
C LEU A 195 -10.39 20.21 -7.39
N GLY A 196 -10.39 18.93 -7.76
CA GLY A 196 -9.22 18.17 -8.15
C GLY A 196 -8.39 18.85 -9.25
N PRO A 197 -8.97 19.21 -10.41
CA PRO A 197 -8.26 19.92 -11.46
C PRO A 197 -7.70 21.28 -11.02
N LYS A 198 -8.42 22.01 -10.14
CA LYS A 198 -7.93 23.27 -9.57
C LYS A 198 -6.68 23.04 -8.71
N LEU A 199 -6.72 22.04 -7.82
CA LEU A 199 -5.59 21.70 -6.95
C LEU A 199 -4.40 21.16 -7.75
N VAL A 200 -4.64 20.37 -8.80
CA VAL A 200 -3.58 19.91 -9.72
C VAL A 200 -2.87 21.11 -10.36
N ALA A 201 -3.62 22.11 -10.80
CA ALA A 201 -3.05 23.34 -11.37
C ALA A 201 -2.31 24.18 -10.33
N GLU A 202 -2.91 24.40 -9.16
CA GLU A 202 -2.35 25.17 -8.03
C GLU A 202 -1.05 24.55 -7.51
N TYR A 203 -1.01 23.23 -7.34
CA TYR A 203 0.17 22.52 -6.88
C TYR A 203 1.18 22.23 -8.01
N HIS A 204 0.94 22.71 -9.22
CA HIS A 204 1.81 22.50 -10.38
C HIS A 204 2.14 21.01 -10.61
N ILE A 205 1.15 20.14 -10.41
CA ILE A 205 1.29 18.70 -10.68
C ILE A 205 1.32 18.55 -12.20
N ARG A 206 2.45 18.08 -12.72
CA ARG A 206 2.67 17.95 -14.16
C ARG A 206 1.79 16.83 -14.71
N GLY A 207 0.61 17.15 -15.25
CA GLY A 207 -0.30 16.15 -15.81
C GLY A 207 0.22 15.45 -17.07
N GLY A 208 -0.58 14.51 -17.59
CA GLY A 208 -0.32 13.80 -18.85
C GLY A 208 0.71 12.68 -18.73
N SER A 209 1.42 12.39 -19.84
CA SER A 209 2.36 11.27 -19.93
C SER A 209 3.59 11.41 -19.04
N ARG A 210 3.91 12.62 -18.56
CA ARG A 210 5.15 12.89 -17.83
C ARG A 210 5.25 12.18 -16.48
N LEU A 211 4.14 12.05 -15.74
CA LEU A 211 4.12 11.29 -14.49
C LEU A 211 4.22 9.77 -14.72
N THR A 212 4.03 9.32 -15.95
CA THR A 212 4.08 7.90 -16.33
C THR A 212 5.37 7.51 -17.03
N GLU A 213 6.33 8.43 -17.16
CA GLU A 213 7.66 8.13 -17.70
C GLU A 213 8.42 7.20 -16.75
N CYS A 214 9.12 6.20 -17.30
CA CYS A 214 9.86 5.23 -16.50
C CYS A 214 10.87 5.89 -15.54
N GLY A 215 11.52 6.99 -15.96
CA GLY A 215 12.50 7.71 -15.14
C GLY A 215 11.95 8.37 -13.88
N ILE A 216 10.62 8.44 -13.72
CA ILE A 216 9.99 8.92 -12.48
C ILE A 216 10.19 7.91 -11.34
N CYS A 217 10.14 6.61 -11.64
CA CYS A 217 10.12 5.54 -10.64
C CYS A 217 11.27 4.54 -10.80
N HIS A 218 11.77 4.31 -12.00
CA HIS A 218 12.77 3.29 -12.33
C HIS A 218 14.13 3.92 -12.60
N ARG A 219 14.87 4.19 -11.53
CA ARG A 219 16.19 4.85 -11.55
C ARG A 219 17.13 4.25 -10.52
#